data_AF-C1MN01-F1
#
_entry.id   AF-C1MN01-F1
#
_cell.length_a   1.000
_cell.length_b   1.000
_cell.length_c   1.000
_cell.angle_alpha   90.00
_cell.angle_beta   90.00
_cell.angle_gamma   90.00
#
_symmetry.space_group_name_H-M   'P 1'
#
loop_
_entity.id
_entity.type
_entity.pdbx_description
1 polymer ?
#
loop_
_entity_poly.entity_id
_entity_poly.type
_entity_poly.pdbx_seq_one_letter_code
_entity_poly.pdbx_strand_id
1 'polypeptide(L)'
;MPPATKPPSPFGMLLSRLSSSVTFLSQYRTNKVVKTFDKSLVRLHLFFMFVVAGFAVSSIIFSHNYMAFDDPAIFVETILVTDDYDTAFSTTVSNLAYCVYGTAATIYEEVDYIAGFDTSLVYTNPQCVTPQPAEFTQMNDRAAWIYTHFRETMYSRTCSGTYTASANVFDTCSDAATSVADAYVARAETLKLKFQFRVKSENGIDQLPDKLIIGSDTYYPKREGSYVEISVTDLLALAGVDLDADMTGYAGSATRYVNSPNVPYRFMGAKIILDIDVRNTREFAEWDPFNYDVVATVTPTLLPTTERYGPGKEYHYTADYGTNLQSKEGTWSERDWSGVLFSFHAHGDLGAFEYYALIATLVNAFVLIALATVVTDLIGEITNERFQDDKYEDDGERTLLENMAENYEKKEHKGVPFNPHFLRLVNDDDEPGMSYENAIYDLYDQVRDVRDRLNMIPQDEAEFVEGSGPNHVEGGHKVLHLVEQMTEQQVISHMEEHDGKKPEPFTVDLHQGAQMMGRGVGGVWSKAVSRQQFTLTIVKEKIRMKALRDGPGYMIDDSGRYDPLPASKAVVLKEGDQVVFRLREGKLGGHLGVFKIEEKRHVEKSWLAEIFNWS
;
A
#
# COMPACT_ATOMS: atom_id res chain seq x y z
N MET A 1 -48.64 -48.12 -29.27
CA MET A 1 -48.60 -46.65 -29.22
C MET A 1 -48.48 -46.22 -27.76
N PRO A 2 -47.32 -45.71 -27.30
CA PRO A 2 -47.27 -45.00 -26.03
C PRO A 2 -47.85 -43.58 -26.21
N PRO A 3 -48.47 -42.99 -25.18
CA PRO A 3 -49.13 -41.69 -25.30
C PRO A 3 -48.08 -40.58 -25.39
N ALA A 4 -48.28 -39.65 -26.33
CA ALA A 4 -47.48 -38.46 -26.47
C ALA A 4 -47.53 -37.62 -25.18
N THR A 5 -46.37 -37.34 -24.60
CA THR A 5 -46.22 -36.40 -23.48
C THR A 5 -46.66 -35.01 -23.90
N LYS A 6 -47.69 -34.46 -23.24
CA LYS A 6 -48.11 -33.06 -23.40
C LYS A 6 -46.93 -32.13 -23.07
N PRO A 7 -46.68 -31.06 -23.86
CA PRO A 7 -45.71 -30.04 -23.49
C PRO A 7 -46.15 -29.36 -22.17
N PRO A 8 -45.20 -29.01 -21.28
CA PRO A 8 -45.52 -28.39 -20.00
C PRO A 8 -46.19 -27.04 -20.23
N SER A 9 -47.18 -26.71 -19.38
CA SER A 9 -47.92 -25.46 -19.50
C SER A 9 -47.00 -24.26 -19.31
N PRO A 10 -47.22 -23.14 -20.03
CA PRO A 10 -46.41 -21.93 -19.91
C PRO A 10 -46.37 -21.39 -18.48
N PHE A 11 -47.43 -21.62 -17.70
CA PHE A 11 -47.50 -21.27 -16.27
C PHE A 11 -46.54 -22.10 -15.41
N GLY A 12 -46.33 -23.38 -15.72
CA GLY A 12 -45.36 -24.24 -15.05
C GLY A 12 -43.90 -23.85 -15.35
N MET A 13 -43.60 -23.42 -16.58
CA MET A 13 -42.29 -22.85 -16.92
C MET A 13 -42.04 -21.49 -16.25
N LEU A 14 -43.07 -20.68 -16.07
CA LEU A 14 -42.94 -19.37 -15.43
C LEU A 14 -42.72 -19.52 -13.91
N LEU A 15 -43.40 -20.47 -13.27
CA LEU A 15 -43.18 -20.84 -11.86
C LEU A 15 -41.82 -21.50 -11.62
N SER A 16 -41.34 -22.36 -12.54
CA SER A 16 -40.00 -22.94 -12.41
C SER A 16 -38.89 -21.91 -12.63
N ARG A 17 -39.08 -20.96 -13.56
CA ARG A 17 -38.17 -19.83 -13.75
C ARG A 17 -38.19 -18.87 -12.56
N LEU A 18 -39.36 -18.50 -12.05
CA LEU A 18 -39.49 -17.68 -10.84
C LEU A 18 -38.86 -18.36 -9.62
N SER A 19 -39.09 -19.65 -9.43
CA SER A 19 -38.44 -20.45 -8.39
C SER A 19 -36.92 -20.42 -8.54
N SER A 20 -36.39 -20.65 -9.75
CA SER A 20 -34.94 -20.59 -10.01
C SER A 20 -34.36 -19.19 -9.79
N SER A 21 -35.09 -18.13 -10.15
CA SER A 21 -34.66 -16.73 -9.97
C SER A 21 -34.68 -16.30 -8.52
N VAL A 22 -35.69 -16.71 -7.74
CA VAL A 22 -35.73 -16.48 -6.28
C VAL A 22 -34.59 -17.22 -5.61
N THR A 23 -34.29 -18.46 -6.05
CA THR A 23 -33.16 -19.24 -5.54
C THR A 23 -31.82 -18.59 -5.87
N PHE A 24 -31.68 -17.99 -7.06
CA PHE A 24 -30.47 -17.24 -7.43
C PHE A 24 -30.34 -15.91 -6.66
N LEU A 25 -31.45 -15.20 -6.44
CA LEU A 25 -31.47 -13.97 -5.64
C LEU A 25 -31.24 -14.23 -4.14
N SER A 26 -31.53 -15.45 -3.65
CA SER A 26 -31.26 -15.87 -2.27
C SER A 26 -29.91 -16.59 -2.09
N GLN A 27 -29.07 -16.66 -3.13
CA GLN A 27 -27.73 -17.24 -3.00
C GLN A 27 -26.78 -16.27 -2.30
N TYR A 28 -26.27 -16.70 -1.14
CA TYR A 28 -25.12 -16.07 -0.48
C TYR A 28 -23.84 -16.76 -0.95
N ARG A 29 -22.96 -16.02 -1.63
CA ARG A 29 -21.64 -16.51 -2.05
C ARG A 29 -20.59 -16.13 -1.00
N THR A 30 -19.75 -17.09 -0.65
CA THR A 30 -18.66 -16.93 0.31
C THR A 30 -17.41 -17.55 -0.30
N ASN A 31 -16.26 -16.91 -0.13
CA ASN A 31 -14.99 -17.43 -0.62
C ASN A 31 -14.61 -18.71 0.14
N LYS A 32 -14.04 -19.69 -0.56
CA LYS A 32 -13.40 -20.84 0.08
C LYS A 32 -12.15 -20.33 0.80
N VAL A 33 -12.06 -20.57 2.10
CA VAL A 33 -10.98 -20.06 2.95
C VAL A 33 -10.06 -21.21 3.36
N VAL A 34 -8.75 -21.00 3.22
CA VAL A 34 -7.72 -21.94 3.64
C VAL A 34 -7.32 -21.61 5.07
N LYS A 35 -7.38 -22.62 5.96
CA LYS A 35 -7.00 -22.45 7.36
C LYS A 35 -5.58 -22.96 7.57
N THR A 36 -4.66 -22.05 7.84
CA THR A 36 -3.28 -22.39 8.17
C THR A 36 -3.13 -22.70 9.65
N PHE A 37 -2.31 -23.71 9.97
CA PHE A 37 -1.96 -24.07 11.35
C PHE A 37 -0.52 -23.69 11.72
N ASP A 38 0.17 -22.95 10.85
CA ASP A 38 1.51 -22.46 11.10
C ASP A 38 1.49 -21.39 12.20
N LYS A 39 2.08 -21.72 13.36
CA LYS A 39 2.13 -20.84 14.52
C LYS A 39 2.87 -19.53 14.23
N SER A 40 3.84 -19.53 13.32
CA SER A 40 4.63 -18.34 12.99
C SER A 40 3.77 -17.33 12.18
N LEU A 41 3.10 -17.82 11.14
CA LEU A 41 2.21 -17.02 10.30
C LEU A 41 1.01 -16.47 11.07
N VAL A 42 0.41 -17.30 11.94
CA VAL A 42 -0.72 -16.87 12.78
C VAL A 42 -0.31 -15.79 13.78
N ARG A 43 0.87 -15.90 14.42
CA ARG A 43 1.37 -14.84 15.32
C ARG A 43 1.64 -13.54 14.57
N LEU A 44 2.23 -13.65 13.39
CA LEU A 44 2.51 -12.49 12.53
C LEU A 44 1.20 -11.81 12.09
N HIS A 45 0.18 -12.59 11.73
CA HIS A 45 -1.15 -12.06 11.38
C HIS A 45 -1.82 -11.34 12.54
N LEU A 46 -1.84 -11.97 13.72
CA LEU A 46 -2.39 -11.35 14.93
C LEU A 46 -1.61 -10.10 15.35
N PHE A 47 -0.29 -10.10 15.18
CA PHE A 47 0.55 -8.93 15.44
C PHE A 47 0.17 -7.76 14.53
N PHE A 48 0.08 -7.97 13.22
CA PHE A 48 -0.32 -6.91 12.29
C PHE A 48 -1.76 -6.43 12.53
N MET A 49 -2.70 -7.35 12.77
CA MET A 49 -4.07 -6.97 13.15
C MET A 49 -4.08 -6.11 14.42
N PHE A 50 -3.29 -6.47 15.43
CA PHE A 50 -3.20 -5.71 16.68
C PHE A 50 -2.60 -4.32 16.46
N VAL A 51 -1.53 -4.20 15.68
CA VAL A 51 -0.89 -2.91 15.36
C VAL A 51 -1.85 -2.01 14.58
N VAL A 52 -2.53 -2.55 13.56
CA VAL A 52 -3.51 -1.78 12.76
C VAL A 52 -4.72 -1.39 13.60
N ALA A 53 -5.25 -2.29 14.43
CA ALA A 53 -6.34 -1.99 15.34
C ALA A 53 -5.94 -0.91 16.37
N GLY A 54 -4.74 -1.01 16.93
CA GLY A 54 -4.18 0.00 17.82
C GLY A 54 -4.08 1.37 17.14
N PHE A 55 -3.53 1.43 15.93
CA PHE A 55 -3.46 2.64 15.13
C PHE A 55 -4.86 3.22 14.83
N ALA A 56 -5.82 2.38 14.42
CA ALA A 56 -7.18 2.82 14.13
C ALA A 56 -7.87 3.42 15.35
N VAL A 57 -7.75 2.77 16.52
CA VAL A 57 -8.31 3.29 17.78
C VAL A 57 -7.64 4.60 18.18
N SER A 58 -6.31 4.69 18.09
CA SER A 58 -5.60 5.94 18.35
C SER A 58 -6.02 7.05 17.38
N SER A 59 -6.19 6.75 16.09
CA SER A 59 -6.65 7.73 15.11
C SER A 59 -8.07 8.22 15.41
N ILE A 60 -8.99 7.31 15.76
CA ILE A 60 -10.35 7.69 16.17
C ILE A 60 -10.32 8.63 17.37
N ILE A 61 -9.54 8.30 18.41
CA ILE A 61 -9.53 9.05 19.67
C ILE A 61 -8.81 10.40 19.50
N PHE A 62 -7.62 10.41 18.91
CA PHE A 62 -6.75 11.60 18.90
C PHE A 62 -6.90 12.47 17.65
N SER A 63 -7.41 11.92 16.55
CA SER A 63 -7.74 12.72 15.35
C SER A 63 -9.22 13.10 15.32
N HIS A 64 -9.99 12.70 16.34
CA HIS A 64 -11.40 13.02 16.49
C HIS A 64 -12.26 12.68 15.27
N ASN A 65 -11.90 11.62 14.53
CA ASN A 65 -12.58 11.20 13.29
C ASN A 65 -14.05 10.77 13.47
N TYR A 66 -14.53 10.73 14.71
CA TYR A 66 -15.94 10.53 15.05
C TYR A 66 -16.75 11.85 15.10
N MET A 67 -16.11 12.97 14.80
CA MET A 67 -16.72 14.29 14.74
C MET A 67 -16.84 14.81 13.31
N ALA A 68 -17.88 15.61 13.06
CA ALA A 68 -17.98 16.47 11.90
C ALA A 68 -17.40 17.84 12.24
N PHE A 69 -16.51 18.35 11.39
CA PHE A 69 -15.86 19.63 11.56
C PHE A 69 -16.43 20.67 10.60
N ASP A 70 -16.77 21.83 11.15
CA ASP A 70 -17.23 22.98 10.37
C ASP A 70 -16.47 24.26 10.80
N ASP A 71 -16.43 25.22 9.89
CA ASP A 71 -15.94 26.56 10.15
C ASP A 71 -16.88 27.32 11.12
N PRO A 72 -16.36 27.92 12.20
CA PRO A 72 -17.16 28.66 13.17
C PRO A 72 -17.59 30.04 12.66
N ALA A 73 -18.85 30.39 12.87
CA ALA A 73 -19.32 31.78 12.82
C ALA A 73 -19.20 32.41 14.21
N ILE A 74 -18.53 33.56 14.31
CA ILE A 74 -18.37 34.30 15.56
C ILE A 74 -19.17 35.60 15.51
N PHE A 75 -19.90 35.87 16.58
CA PHE A 75 -20.55 37.14 16.84
C PHE A 75 -19.84 37.81 18.00
N VAL A 76 -19.35 39.03 17.78
CA VAL A 76 -18.64 39.80 18.81
C VAL A 76 -19.50 40.98 19.21
N GLU A 77 -19.94 40.98 20.47
CA GLU A 77 -20.52 42.17 21.08
C GLU A 77 -19.38 42.98 21.71
N THR A 78 -19.28 44.25 21.30
CA THR A 78 -18.27 45.18 21.78
C THR A 78 -18.94 46.34 22.51
N ILE A 79 -18.50 46.61 23.73
CA ILE A 79 -18.96 47.74 24.55
C ILE A 79 -17.76 48.63 24.87
N LEU A 80 -17.92 49.94 24.67
CA LEU A 80 -16.93 50.93 25.07
C LEU A 80 -17.01 51.20 26.58
N VAL A 81 -15.86 51.25 27.23
CA VAL A 81 -15.73 51.71 28.62
C VAL A 81 -14.83 52.95 28.63
N THR A 82 -15.36 54.04 29.20
CA THR A 82 -14.76 55.39 29.14
C THR A 82 -14.21 55.87 30.47
N ASP A 83 -14.40 55.13 31.57
CA ASP A 83 -14.07 55.59 32.94
C ASP A 83 -12.64 56.17 33.08
N ASP A 84 -11.65 55.49 32.51
CA ASP A 84 -10.24 55.94 32.56
C ASP A 84 -9.98 57.15 31.67
N TYR A 85 -10.65 57.22 30.51
CA TYR A 85 -10.61 58.38 29.62
C TYR A 85 -11.28 59.60 30.26
N ASP A 86 -12.46 59.43 30.86
CA ASP A 86 -13.21 60.48 31.54
C ASP A 86 -12.48 60.99 32.79
N THR A 87 -11.77 60.11 33.51
CA THR A 87 -10.89 60.52 34.60
C THR A 87 -9.71 61.33 34.07
N ALA A 88 -9.10 60.88 32.97
CA ALA A 88 -7.99 61.56 32.31
C ALA A 88 -8.39 62.90 31.66
N PHE A 89 -9.66 63.08 31.27
CA PHE A 89 -10.23 64.30 30.70
C PHE A 89 -10.00 65.53 31.60
N SER A 90 -9.98 65.33 32.92
CA SER A 90 -9.77 66.41 33.90
C SER A 90 -8.31 66.88 34.00
N THR A 91 -7.37 66.20 33.34
CA THR A 91 -5.94 66.50 33.43
C THR A 91 -5.45 67.34 32.25
N THR A 92 -4.45 68.18 32.48
CA THR A 92 -3.93 69.07 31.44
C THR A 92 -3.28 68.29 30.30
N VAL A 93 -3.76 68.52 29.07
CA VAL A 93 -3.26 67.89 27.83
C VAL A 93 -1.90 68.42 27.37
N SER A 94 -1.43 69.55 27.93
CA SER A 94 -0.15 70.19 27.58
C SER A 94 1.09 69.36 27.93
N ASN A 95 0.94 68.33 28.76
CA ASN A 95 2.05 67.48 29.22
C ASN A 95 2.24 66.22 28.36
N LEU A 96 1.37 65.99 27.37
CA LEU A 96 1.46 64.84 26.48
C LEU A 96 2.53 65.09 25.42
N ALA A 97 3.43 64.13 25.23
CA ALA A 97 4.61 64.29 24.37
C ALA A 97 4.27 64.59 22.90
N TYR A 98 3.12 64.10 22.42
CA TYR A 98 2.60 64.32 21.06
C TYR A 98 1.72 65.57 20.92
N CYS A 99 1.49 66.31 22.01
CA CYS A 99 0.66 67.52 22.03
C CYS A 99 1.55 68.77 22.07
N VAL A 100 1.47 69.61 21.05
CA VAL A 100 2.24 70.86 21.00
C VAL A 100 1.43 72.00 21.64
N TYR A 101 1.91 72.55 22.76
CA TYR A 101 1.42 73.81 23.31
C TYR A 101 2.56 74.84 23.43
N GLY A 102 2.50 75.91 22.63
CA GLY A 102 3.33 77.11 22.80
C GLY A 102 4.31 77.43 21.67
N THR A 103 4.72 78.70 21.63
CA THR A 103 5.50 79.42 20.58
C THR A 103 6.93 78.93 20.32
N ALA A 104 7.29 77.73 20.77
CA ALA A 104 8.56 77.09 20.46
C ALA A 104 8.34 75.93 19.47
N ALA A 105 8.46 76.27 18.19
CA ALA A 105 8.45 75.38 17.04
C ALA A 105 9.60 74.34 17.10
N THR A 106 9.55 73.35 17.98
CA THR A 106 10.65 72.39 18.07
C THR A 106 10.28 70.92 18.23
N ILE A 107 9.00 70.53 18.35
CA ILE A 107 8.68 69.11 18.62
C ILE A 107 7.62 68.49 17.70
N TYR A 108 6.82 69.20 16.91
CA TYR A 108 6.17 68.59 15.73
C TYR A 108 5.95 69.71 14.71
N GLU A 109 7.03 70.10 14.03
CA GLU A 109 6.91 71.02 12.90
C GLU A 109 6.14 70.32 11.76
N GLU A 110 5.21 71.10 11.19
CA GLU A 110 4.37 70.89 10.00
C GLU A 110 4.71 69.66 9.14
N VAL A 111 3.81 68.66 9.07
CA VAL A 111 3.91 67.62 8.04
C VAL A 111 3.47 68.25 6.72
N ASP A 112 4.45 68.79 5.99
CA ASP A 112 4.23 69.55 4.75
C ASP A 112 3.60 68.70 3.63
N TYR A 113 4.08 67.47 3.46
CA TYR A 113 3.47 66.47 2.59
C TYR A 113 3.73 65.06 3.10
N ILE A 114 2.86 64.13 2.70
CA ILE A 114 3.05 62.69 2.90
C ILE A 114 3.26 62.07 1.52
N ALA A 115 4.43 61.50 1.28
CA ALA A 115 4.74 60.88 0.00
C ALA A 115 3.75 59.73 -0.28
N GLY A 116 3.03 59.79 -1.41
CA GLY A 116 2.01 58.81 -1.80
C GLY A 116 0.55 59.23 -1.51
N PHE A 117 0.34 60.37 -0.86
CA PHE A 117 -0.96 61.02 -0.68
C PHE A 117 -1.08 62.28 -1.55
N ASP A 118 -2.24 62.96 -1.49
CA ASP A 118 -2.45 64.23 -2.18
C ASP A 118 -1.40 65.26 -1.73
N THR A 119 -0.49 65.59 -2.64
CA THR A 119 0.64 66.50 -2.43
C THR A 119 0.19 67.96 -2.20
N SER A 120 -1.10 68.25 -2.27
CA SER A 120 -1.66 69.57 -1.99
C SER A 120 -2.09 69.78 -0.52
N LEU A 121 -2.08 68.73 0.30
CA LEU A 121 -2.52 68.79 1.69
C LEU A 121 -1.33 68.94 2.66
N VAL A 122 -1.18 70.14 3.19
CA VAL A 122 -0.26 70.48 4.29
C VAL A 122 -0.99 70.27 5.62
N TYR A 123 -0.39 69.53 6.57
CA TYR A 123 -0.93 69.32 7.92
C TYR A 123 -0.10 70.11 8.93
N THR A 124 -0.72 71.11 9.58
CA THR A 124 0.00 72.11 10.37
C THR A 124 -0.36 72.04 11.85
N ASN A 125 0.66 71.84 12.69
CA ASN A 125 0.62 71.99 14.16
C ASN A 125 -0.61 71.37 14.85
N PRO A 126 -0.79 70.03 14.79
CA PRO A 126 -1.94 69.38 15.38
C PRO A 126 -2.04 69.66 16.89
N GLN A 127 -3.15 70.24 17.31
CA GLN A 127 -3.42 70.53 18.72
C GLN A 127 -4.12 69.33 19.37
N CYS A 128 -3.85 69.10 20.65
CA CYS A 128 -4.56 68.05 21.36
C CYS A 128 -5.90 68.54 21.90
N VAL A 129 -6.93 67.78 21.58
CA VAL A 129 -8.31 68.02 21.96
C VAL A 129 -8.86 66.79 22.69
N THR A 130 -9.84 67.03 23.55
CA THR A 130 -10.53 65.98 24.32
C THR A 130 -12.00 65.98 23.90
N PRO A 131 -12.36 65.41 22.73
CA PRO A 131 -13.75 65.27 22.32
C PRO A 131 -14.48 64.23 23.20
N GLN A 132 -15.80 64.23 23.15
CA GLN A 132 -16.60 63.18 23.78
C GLN A 132 -16.32 61.82 23.11
N PRO A 133 -16.27 60.70 23.85
CA PRO A 133 -16.02 59.36 23.29
C PRO A 133 -16.89 59.01 22.09
N ALA A 134 -18.15 59.42 22.09
CA ALA A 134 -19.09 59.19 21.00
C ALA A 134 -18.74 59.92 19.69
N GLU A 135 -17.89 60.96 19.72
CA GLU A 135 -17.46 61.69 18.52
C GLU A 135 -16.29 61.02 17.81
N PHE A 136 -15.47 60.24 18.52
CA PHE A 136 -14.24 59.68 17.97
C PHE A 136 -14.19 58.15 18.00
N THR A 137 -15.30 57.50 18.34
CA THR A 137 -15.40 56.03 18.32
C THR A 137 -16.59 55.59 17.50
N GLN A 138 -16.43 54.49 16.76
CA GLN A 138 -17.53 53.83 16.06
C GLN A 138 -17.41 52.33 16.26
N MET A 139 -18.48 51.69 16.70
CA MET A 139 -18.49 50.26 16.97
C MET A 139 -19.59 49.58 16.17
N ASN A 140 -19.25 48.43 15.61
CA ASN A 140 -20.21 47.49 15.07
C ASN A 140 -19.76 46.06 15.43
N ASP A 141 -20.59 45.11 15.05
CA ASP A 141 -20.47 43.68 15.26
C ASP A 141 -19.26 43.03 14.55
N ARG A 142 -18.55 43.78 13.69
CA ARG A 142 -17.36 43.31 12.94
C ARG A 142 -16.10 44.15 13.18
N ALA A 143 -16.24 45.31 13.79
CA ALA A 143 -15.18 46.29 13.87
C ALA A 143 -15.39 47.29 15.01
N ALA A 144 -14.31 47.64 15.69
CA ALA A 144 -14.26 48.76 16.62
C ALA A 144 -13.25 49.81 16.11
N TRP A 145 -13.72 51.03 15.91
CA TRP A 145 -12.93 52.17 15.50
C TRP A 145 -12.66 53.09 16.67
N ILE A 146 -11.42 53.53 16.77
CA ILE A 146 -10.96 54.52 17.73
C ILE A 146 -10.10 55.52 16.99
N TYR A 147 -10.64 56.72 16.79
CA TYR A 147 -9.94 57.77 16.06
C TYR A 147 -8.94 58.47 16.96
N THR A 148 -7.77 58.73 16.40
CA THR A 148 -6.62 59.32 17.09
C THR A 148 -6.26 60.69 16.53
N HIS A 149 -6.65 60.97 15.28
CA HIS A 149 -6.39 62.23 14.59
C HIS A 149 -7.57 62.63 13.71
N PHE A 150 -7.82 63.92 13.58
CA PHE A 150 -8.71 64.46 12.54
C PHE A 150 -8.24 65.79 12.01
N ARG A 151 -8.66 66.08 10.78
CA ARG A 151 -8.56 67.40 10.17
C ARG A 151 -9.95 67.99 10.06
N GLU A 152 -10.17 69.12 10.69
CA GLU A 152 -11.43 69.87 10.61
C GLU A 152 -11.29 71.05 9.65
N THR A 153 -12.09 71.04 8.58
CA THR A 153 -12.24 72.20 7.68
C THR A 153 -13.59 72.82 7.93
N MET A 154 -13.61 74.06 8.43
CA MET A 154 -14.84 74.82 8.54
C MET A 154 -15.14 75.52 7.23
N TYR A 155 -16.40 75.45 6.81
CA TYR A 155 -16.93 76.13 5.66
C TYR A 155 -18.02 77.10 6.10
N SER A 156 -18.00 78.28 5.48
CA SER A 156 -19.12 79.22 5.51
C SER A 156 -19.86 79.13 4.19
N ARG A 157 -21.16 78.82 4.28
CA ARG A 157 -22.08 78.86 3.18
C ARG A 157 -22.72 80.24 3.10
N THR A 158 -22.55 80.88 1.94
CA THR A 158 -23.25 82.12 1.59
C THR A 158 -24.21 81.84 0.45
N CYS A 159 -25.42 82.38 0.55
CA CYS A 159 -26.48 82.16 -0.43
C CYS A 159 -26.89 83.50 -1.04
N SER A 160 -26.93 83.55 -2.36
CA SER A 160 -27.31 84.73 -3.13
C SER A 160 -28.43 84.43 -4.13
N GLY A 161 -29.11 85.48 -4.59
CA GLY A 161 -30.19 85.38 -5.57
C GLY A 161 -31.59 85.42 -4.96
N THR A 162 -32.59 85.00 -5.75
CA THR A 162 -33.99 85.04 -5.33
C THR A 162 -34.28 83.88 -4.39
N TYR A 163 -34.96 84.17 -3.29
CA TYR A 163 -35.47 83.13 -2.40
C TYR A 163 -36.83 82.63 -2.92
N THR A 164 -36.89 81.34 -3.28
CA THR A 164 -38.13 80.71 -3.76
C THR A 164 -38.91 80.14 -2.59
N ALA A 165 -39.89 80.89 -2.09
CA ALA A 165 -40.66 80.54 -0.88
C ALA A 165 -41.44 79.22 -0.98
N SER A 166 -41.85 78.80 -2.18
CA SER A 166 -42.58 77.53 -2.40
C SER A 166 -41.70 76.28 -2.25
N ALA A 167 -40.38 76.44 -2.41
CA ALA A 167 -39.40 75.35 -2.34
C ALA A 167 -38.42 75.52 -1.17
N ASN A 168 -38.49 76.65 -0.43
CA ASN A 168 -37.59 76.97 0.69
C ASN A 168 -36.10 76.89 0.30
N VAL A 169 -35.72 77.51 -0.83
CA VAL A 169 -34.35 77.46 -1.39
C VAL A 169 -33.94 78.79 -2.01
N PHE A 170 -32.64 79.09 -1.94
CA PHE A 170 -31.97 80.14 -2.70
C PHE A 170 -31.48 79.64 -4.06
N ASP A 171 -31.46 80.53 -5.08
CA ASP A 171 -31.02 80.21 -6.44
C ASP A 171 -29.55 79.78 -6.54
N THR A 172 -28.68 80.37 -5.70
CA THR A 172 -27.23 80.07 -5.67
C THR A 172 -26.72 80.05 -4.24
N CYS A 173 -26.00 78.99 -3.86
CA CYS A 173 -25.24 78.95 -2.61
C CYS A 173 -23.83 78.45 -2.92
N SER A 174 -22.83 79.06 -2.30
CA SER A 174 -21.42 78.68 -2.42
C SER A 174 -20.81 78.48 -1.05
N ASP A 175 -20.00 77.43 -0.94
CA ASP A 175 -19.21 77.13 0.25
C ASP A 175 -17.79 77.68 0.08
N ALA A 176 -17.31 78.40 1.09
CA ALA A 176 -15.93 78.85 1.17
C ALA A 176 -15.30 78.31 2.45
N ALA A 177 -14.14 77.66 2.34
CA ALA A 177 -13.37 77.22 3.50
C ALA A 177 -12.89 78.44 4.29
N THR A 178 -13.25 78.53 5.56
CA THR A 178 -12.91 79.65 6.45
C THR A 178 -11.72 79.34 7.34
N SER A 179 -11.55 78.08 7.74
CA SER A 179 -10.42 77.64 8.56
C SER A 179 -10.16 76.15 8.39
N VAL A 180 -8.90 75.76 8.51
CA VAL A 180 -8.46 74.37 8.58
C VAL A 180 -7.68 74.20 9.88
N ALA A 181 -8.00 73.18 10.65
CA ALA A 181 -7.30 72.82 11.87
C ALA A 181 -7.06 71.31 11.92
N ASP A 182 -5.86 70.91 12.30
CA ASP A 182 -5.51 69.53 12.58
C ASP A 182 -5.51 69.30 14.09
N ALA A 183 -5.96 68.14 14.53
CA ALA A 183 -6.03 67.84 15.95
C ALA A 183 -5.82 66.35 16.26
N TYR A 184 -5.15 66.10 17.39
CA TYR A 184 -5.05 64.77 17.97
C TYR A 184 -6.08 64.60 19.08
N VAL A 185 -6.69 63.41 19.13
CA VAL A 185 -7.51 63.00 20.27
C VAL A 185 -6.55 62.64 21.40
N ALA A 186 -6.58 63.43 22.47
CA ALA A 186 -5.73 63.20 23.62
C ALA A 186 -6.13 61.90 24.33
N ARG A 187 -5.17 61.00 24.54
CA ARG A 187 -5.33 59.77 25.33
C ARG A 187 -6.42 58.82 24.85
N ALA A 188 -6.69 58.77 23.54
CA ALA A 188 -7.63 57.79 22.97
C ALA A 188 -7.25 56.34 23.35
N GLU A 189 -5.97 56.07 23.57
CA GLU A 189 -5.42 54.77 24.00
C GLU A 189 -5.82 54.33 25.42
N THR A 190 -6.33 55.22 26.27
CA THR A 190 -6.79 54.87 27.63
C THR A 190 -8.22 54.31 27.64
N LEU A 191 -8.89 54.29 26.49
CA LEU A 191 -10.18 53.61 26.37
C LEU A 191 -10.03 52.11 26.60
N LYS A 192 -11.11 51.51 27.07
CA LYS A 192 -11.21 50.06 27.27
C LYS A 192 -12.35 49.48 26.46
N LEU A 193 -12.14 48.28 25.95
CA LEU A 193 -13.10 47.52 25.17
C LEU A 193 -13.54 46.30 25.98
N LYS A 194 -14.86 46.14 26.10
CA LYS A 194 -15.49 44.95 26.65
C LYS A 194 -15.96 44.08 25.50
N PHE A 195 -15.45 42.85 25.43
CA PHE A 195 -15.83 41.88 24.43
C PHE A 195 -16.66 40.75 25.01
N GLN A 196 -17.66 40.34 24.25
CA GLN A 196 -18.35 39.07 24.46
C GLN A 196 -18.38 38.32 23.13
N PHE A 197 -17.69 37.17 23.10
CA PHE A 197 -17.59 36.32 21.90
C PHE A 197 -18.62 35.21 21.98
N ARG A 198 -19.55 35.16 21.02
CA ARG A 198 -20.48 34.03 20.88
C ARG A 198 -20.11 33.23 19.64
N VAL A 199 -19.92 31.94 19.82
CA VAL A 199 -19.50 31.02 18.78
C VAL A 199 -20.69 30.20 18.32
N LYS A 200 -20.89 30.12 17.01
CA LYS A 200 -21.96 29.35 16.39
C LYS A 200 -21.41 28.47 15.26
N SER A 201 -21.82 27.21 15.22
CA SER A 201 -21.50 26.26 14.15
C SER A 201 -22.79 25.67 13.56
N GLU A 202 -22.76 25.23 12.30
CA GLU A 202 -23.91 24.57 11.67
C GLU A 202 -24.26 23.24 12.36
N ASN A 203 -23.25 22.57 12.93
CA ASN A 203 -23.40 21.36 13.72
C ASN A 203 -24.09 21.54 15.10
N GLY A 204 -24.65 22.72 15.38
CA GLY A 204 -25.52 22.96 16.54
C GLY A 204 -24.82 23.44 17.81
N ILE A 205 -23.52 23.77 17.74
CA ILE A 205 -22.82 24.47 18.82
C ILE A 205 -23.23 25.95 18.75
N ASP A 206 -23.83 26.46 19.82
CA ASP A 206 -24.16 27.88 20.00
C ASP A 206 -23.93 28.26 21.46
N GLN A 207 -22.72 28.71 21.79
CA GLN A 207 -22.32 29.03 23.15
C GLN A 207 -21.21 30.09 23.22
N LEU A 208 -20.96 30.60 24.42
CA LEU A 208 -19.76 31.38 24.74
C LEU A 208 -18.57 30.40 24.82
N PRO A 209 -17.34 30.84 24.48
CA PRO A 209 -16.17 29.99 24.64
C PRO A 209 -15.96 29.67 26.12
N ASP A 210 -15.73 28.41 26.44
CA ASP A 210 -15.43 27.97 27.82
C ASP A 210 -14.12 28.59 28.32
N LYS A 211 -13.18 28.77 27.40
CA LYS A 211 -11.88 29.40 27.63
C LYS A 211 -11.59 30.42 26.52
N LEU A 212 -11.32 31.65 26.89
CA LEU A 212 -10.87 32.70 25.97
C LEU A 212 -9.42 33.07 26.32
N ILE A 213 -8.53 33.03 25.34
CA ILE A 213 -7.12 33.38 25.51
C ILE A 213 -6.84 34.64 24.70
N ILE A 214 -6.33 35.69 25.34
CA ILE A 214 -5.92 36.93 24.66
C ILE A 214 -4.49 37.23 25.09
N GLY A 215 -3.53 37.11 24.16
CA GLY A 215 -2.12 37.20 24.51
C GLY A 215 -1.71 36.16 25.55
N SER A 216 -1.20 36.59 26.70
CA SER A 216 -0.85 35.71 27.82
C SER A 216 -2.00 35.42 28.78
N ASP A 217 -3.09 36.18 28.71
CA ASP A 217 -4.16 36.13 29.70
C ASP A 217 -5.24 35.15 29.28
N THR A 218 -5.79 34.44 30.28
CA THR A 218 -6.86 33.46 30.09
C THR A 218 -8.09 33.87 30.87
N TYR A 219 -9.23 33.92 30.19
CA TYR A 219 -10.53 34.27 30.72
C TYR A 219 -11.50 33.08 30.57
N TYR A 220 -12.52 33.04 31.43
CA TYR A 220 -13.53 31.97 31.46
C TYR A 220 -14.94 32.60 31.44
N PRO A 221 -15.42 33.06 30.28
CA PRO A 221 -16.73 33.68 30.16
C PRO A 221 -17.84 32.62 30.24
N LYS A 222 -18.31 32.34 31.46
CA LYS A 222 -19.25 31.23 31.74
C LYS A 222 -20.73 31.54 31.49
N ARG A 223 -21.11 32.81 31.32
CA ARG A 223 -22.53 33.23 31.22
C ARG A 223 -22.71 34.45 30.31
N GLU A 224 -23.90 34.59 29.73
CA GLU A 224 -24.23 35.82 29.00
C GLU A 224 -24.09 37.05 29.92
N GLY A 225 -23.45 38.11 29.42
CA GLY A 225 -23.08 39.29 30.19
C GLY A 225 -21.73 39.19 30.91
N SER A 226 -20.99 38.08 30.79
CA SER A 226 -19.59 38.00 31.23
C SER A 226 -18.66 38.57 30.16
N TYR A 227 -18.47 39.88 30.21
CA TYR A 227 -17.56 40.59 29.31
C TYR A 227 -16.10 40.45 29.74
N VAL A 228 -15.22 40.33 28.76
CA VAL A 228 -13.78 40.44 28.96
C VAL A 228 -13.37 41.86 28.64
N GLU A 229 -12.83 42.55 29.64
CA GLU A 229 -12.34 43.93 29.52
C GLU A 229 -10.85 43.92 29.19
N ILE A 230 -10.46 44.64 28.14
CA ILE A 230 -9.07 44.85 27.77
C ILE A 230 -8.86 46.31 27.35
N SER A 231 -7.72 46.89 27.71
CA SER A 231 -7.41 48.25 27.31
C SER A 231 -6.97 48.30 25.84
N VAL A 232 -7.22 49.43 25.19
CA VAL A 232 -6.76 49.67 23.82
C VAL A 232 -5.24 49.69 23.76
N THR A 233 -4.59 50.21 24.80
CA THR A 233 -3.13 50.17 24.97
C THR A 233 -2.60 48.72 24.98
N ASP A 234 -3.23 47.81 25.72
CA ASP A 234 -2.80 46.41 25.78
C ASP A 234 -3.01 45.69 24.44
N LEU A 235 -4.14 45.94 23.75
CA LEU A 235 -4.38 45.39 22.42
C LEU A 235 -3.36 45.87 21.39
N LEU A 236 -2.99 47.16 21.44
CA LEU A 236 -1.96 47.74 20.59
C LEU A 236 -0.59 47.11 20.88
N ALA A 237 -0.24 46.96 22.16
CA ALA A 237 1.00 46.33 22.60
C ALA A 237 1.09 44.86 22.16
N LEU A 238 -0.01 44.10 22.26
CA LEU A 238 -0.09 42.71 21.78
C LEU A 238 0.09 42.62 20.25
N ALA A 239 -0.38 43.62 19.50
CA ALA A 239 -0.17 43.72 18.06
C ALA A 239 1.25 44.24 17.68
N GLY A 240 2.08 44.61 18.67
CA GLY A 240 3.41 45.18 18.46
C GLY A 240 3.37 46.62 17.93
N VAL A 241 2.28 47.35 18.18
CA VAL A 241 2.07 48.72 17.70
C VAL A 241 2.20 49.70 18.86
N ASP A 242 3.06 50.69 18.68
CA ASP A 242 3.07 51.92 19.49
C ASP A 242 2.53 53.05 18.61
N LEU A 243 1.51 53.77 19.09
CA LEU A 243 0.88 54.85 18.33
C LEU A 243 1.86 55.98 18.02
N ASP A 244 2.82 56.22 18.90
CA ASP A 244 3.80 57.29 18.76
C ASP A 244 5.03 56.85 17.95
N ALA A 245 5.11 55.55 17.60
CA ALA A 245 6.17 55.03 16.76
C ALA A 245 5.94 55.31 15.26
N ASP A 246 7.05 55.45 14.57
CA ASP A 246 7.12 55.76 13.15
C ASP A 246 6.68 54.59 12.27
N MET A 247 5.80 54.84 11.31
CA MET A 247 5.34 53.85 10.36
C MET A 247 6.34 53.67 9.21
N THR A 248 6.82 52.45 8.99
CA THR A 248 7.78 52.16 7.93
C THR A 248 7.15 52.32 6.54
N GLY A 249 7.72 53.19 5.70
CA GLY A 249 7.34 53.32 4.28
C GLY A 249 6.66 54.63 3.89
N TYR A 250 6.32 55.50 4.86
CA TYR A 250 5.70 56.81 4.60
C TYR A 250 6.57 57.94 5.11
N ALA A 251 7.27 58.58 4.18
CA ALA A 251 8.10 59.73 4.50
C ALA A 251 7.29 61.03 4.53
N GLY A 252 7.33 61.75 5.65
CA GLY A 252 6.91 63.13 5.76
C GLY A 252 8.04 64.09 5.37
N SER A 253 7.71 65.31 4.96
CA SER A 253 8.70 66.29 4.50
C SER A 253 9.01 67.44 5.45
N ALA A 254 8.41 67.43 6.63
CA ALA A 254 8.66 68.40 7.69
C ALA A 254 10.16 68.57 7.99
N THR A 255 10.57 69.77 8.38
CA THR A 255 11.92 70.09 8.90
C THR A 255 12.31 69.27 10.14
N ARG A 256 11.36 68.62 10.82
CA ARG A 256 11.64 67.65 11.90
C ARG A 256 12.06 66.25 11.40
N TYR A 257 11.63 65.84 10.21
CA TYR A 257 11.92 64.51 9.66
C TYR A 257 13.30 64.41 9.00
N VAL A 258 14.17 65.40 9.21
CA VAL A 258 15.57 65.38 8.78
C VAL A 258 16.34 64.19 9.39
N ASN A 259 15.90 63.64 10.53
CA ASN A 259 16.54 62.52 11.23
C ASN A 259 15.68 61.24 11.42
N SER A 260 14.38 61.30 11.16
CA SER A 260 13.53 60.12 10.98
C SER A 260 12.54 60.46 9.88
N PRO A 261 12.50 59.79 8.73
CA PRO A 261 11.63 60.23 7.63
C PRO A 261 10.15 59.96 7.90
N ASN A 262 9.80 59.09 8.86
CA ASN A 262 8.51 58.39 8.85
C ASN A 262 7.42 59.05 9.72
N VAL A 263 6.16 59.00 9.27
CA VAL A 263 4.98 59.54 9.99
C VAL A 263 4.47 58.53 11.04
N PRO A 264 4.03 58.94 12.26
CA PRO A 264 3.60 58.00 13.31
C PRO A 264 2.21 57.38 13.07
N TYR A 265 1.97 56.21 13.68
CA TYR A 265 0.68 55.51 13.62
C TYR A 265 -0.49 56.33 14.19
N ARG A 266 -0.25 57.21 15.16
CA ARG A 266 -1.28 58.13 15.72
C ARG A 266 -1.88 59.04 14.65
N PHE A 267 -1.11 59.40 13.63
CA PHE A 267 -1.56 60.22 12.50
C PHE A 267 -2.15 59.36 11.38
N MET A 268 -1.38 58.36 10.92
CA MET A 268 -1.77 57.53 9.78
C MET A 268 -2.93 56.58 10.10
N GLY A 269 -3.13 56.23 11.36
CA GLY A 269 -4.00 55.14 11.75
C GLY A 269 -3.36 53.77 11.53
N ALA A 270 -3.99 52.75 12.10
CA ALA A 270 -3.53 51.37 12.01
C ALA A 270 -4.72 50.43 11.88
N LYS A 271 -4.59 49.39 11.06
CA LYS A 271 -5.58 48.31 11.01
C LYS A 271 -5.03 47.10 11.75
N ILE A 272 -5.69 46.74 12.84
CA ILE A 272 -5.37 45.58 13.67
C ILE A 272 -6.44 44.52 13.41
N ILE A 273 -6.00 43.36 12.96
CA ILE A 273 -6.86 42.19 12.82
C ILE A 273 -6.78 41.42 14.14
N LEU A 274 -7.92 41.30 14.80
CA LEU A 274 -8.09 40.41 15.92
C LEU A 274 -8.44 39.05 15.31
N ASP A 275 -7.43 38.22 15.16
CA ASP A 275 -7.56 36.88 14.59
C ASP A 275 -8.00 35.90 15.68
N ILE A 276 -9.20 35.35 15.53
CA ILE A 276 -9.88 34.55 16.54
C ILE A 276 -9.92 33.11 16.03
N ASP A 277 -9.00 32.28 16.52
CA ASP A 277 -8.95 30.85 16.25
C ASP A 277 -9.80 30.11 17.29
N VAL A 278 -10.84 29.42 16.84
CA VAL A 278 -11.76 28.70 17.72
C VAL A 278 -11.66 27.21 17.48
N ARG A 279 -11.39 26.46 18.55
CA ARG A 279 -11.26 25.00 18.51
C ARG A 279 -11.88 24.37 19.74
N ASN A 280 -12.39 23.16 19.58
CA ASN A 280 -12.85 22.33 20.69
C ASN A 280 -12.18 20.95 20.71
N THR A 281 -11.20 20.72 19.86
CA THR A 281 -10.37 19.53 19.87
C THR A 281 -8.98 19.86 20.39
N ARG A 282 -8.35 18.86 21.01
CA ARG A 282 -7.01 18.99 21.60
C ARG A 282 -5.99 18.31 20.73
N GLU A 283 -4.81 18.92 20.65
CA GLU A 283 -3.67 18.29 20.00
C GLU A 283 -3.24 17.04 20.77
N PHE A 284 -2.60 16.09 20.07
CA PHE A 284 -2.07 14.86 20.65
C PHE A 284 -1.18 15.11 21.88
N ALA A 285 -0.48 16.24 21.93
CA ALA A 285 0.44 16.60 23.02
C ALA A 285 -0.26 16.89 24.36
N GLU A 286 -1.54 17.27 24.37
CA GLU A 286 -2.26 17.66 25.58
C GLU A 286 -2.76 16.46 26.40
N TRP A 287 -2.77 15.24 25.83
CA TRP A 287 -3.20 14.00 26.49
C TRP A 287 -4.63 14.02 27.09
N ASP A 288 -5.51 14.88 26.58
CA ASP A 288 -6.92 14.97 26.99
C ASP A 288 -7.87 15.00 25.79
N PRO A 289 -8.01 13.88 25.06
CA PRO A 289 -8.73 13.83 23.78
C PRO A 289 -10.26 13.94 23.93
N PHE A 290 -10.80 13.78 25.15
CA PHE A 290 -12.24 13.81 25.43
C PHE A 290 -12.71 15.14 26.05
N ASN A 291 -11.79 16.11 26.16
CA ASN A 291 -12.14 17.47 26.53
C ASN A 291 -12.58 18.23 25.27
N TYR A 292 -13.85 18.64 25.28
CA TYR A 292 -14.49 19.36 24.18
C TYR A 292 -14.83 20.81 24.53
N ASP A 293 -14.17 21.36 25.55
CA ASP A 293 -14.32 22.75 25.94
C ASP A 293 -13.97 23.64 24.76
N VAL A 294 -14.86 24.57 24.40
CA VAL A 294 -14.63 25.50 23.30
C VAL A 294 -13.60 26.53 23.73
N VAL A 295 -12.45 26.53 23.06
CA VAL A 295 -11.37 27.49 23.29
C VAL A 295 -11.31 28.46 22.12
N ALA A 296 -11.38 29.74 22.43
CA ALA A 296 -11.14 30.82 21.48
C ALA A 296 -9.80 31.49 21.83
N THR A 297 -8.90 31.56 20.87
CA THR A 297 -7.60 32.24 21.01
C THR A 297 -7.59 33.47 20.12
N VAL A 298 -7.42 34.64 20.73
CA VAL A 298 -7.38 35.92 20.03
C VAL A 298 -5.94 36.38 19.90
N THR A 299 -5.50 36.56 18.65
CA THR A 299 -4.17 37.06 18.30
C THR A 299 -4.31 38.38 17.57
N PRO A 300 -4.03 39.51 18.22
CA PRO A 300 -3.96 40.81 17.56
C PRO A 300 -2.77 40.87 16.61
N THR A 301 -3.01 41.24 15.35
CA THR A 301 -1.97 41.37 14.32
C THR A 301 -2.12 42.69 13.58
N LEU A 302 -1.01 43.39 13.36
CA LEU A 302 -1.01 44.58 12.51
C LEU A 302 -1.11 44.15 11.04
N LEU A 303 -2.13 44.65 10.32
CA LEU A 303 -2.15 44.58 8.88
C LEU A 303 -1.33 45.75 8.32
N PRO A 304 -0.19 45.50 7.65
CA PRO A 304 0.57 46.58 7.04
C PRO A 304 -0.29 47.25 5.97
N THR A 305 -0.47 48.56 6.12
CA THR A 305 -1.21 49.38 5.17
C THR A 305 -0.29 50.42 4.54
N THR A 306 -0.68 50.88 3.36
CA THR A 306 -0.04 52.00 2.66
C THR A 306 -0.96 53.23 2.65
N GLU A 307 -2.13 53.13 3.24
CA GLU A 307 -3.12 54.20 3.26
C GLU A 307 -3.42 54.63 4.68
N ARG A 308 -3.63 55.95 4.85
CA ARG A 308 -4.21 56.51 6.06
C ARG A 308 -5.53 55.81 6.35
N TYR A 309 -5.65 55.26 7.55
CA TYR A 309 -6.76 54.43 7.97
C TYR A 309 -7.79 55.25 8.73
N GLY A 310 -9.03 55.32 8.20
CA GLY A 310 -10.13 56.09 8.76
C GLY A 310 -11.44 55.87 8.01
N PRO A 311 -12.60 56.23 8.59
CA PRO A 311 -13.91 56.10 7.96
C PRO A 311 -14.12 57.13 6.82
N GLY A 312 -13.20 58.08 6.66
CA GLY A 312 -13.29 59.20 5.73
C GLY A 312 -13.86 60.45 6.38
N LYS A 313 -14.59 61.24 5.57
CA LYS A 313 -15.07 62.58 5.91
C LYS A 313 -16.46 62.55 6.54
N GLU A 314 -16.59 63.16 7.71
CA GLU A 314 -17.85 63.44 8.38
C GLU A 314 -18.24 64.92 8.24
N TYR A 315 -19.54 65.21 8.18
CA TYR A 315 -20.07 66.54 7.93
C TYR A 315 -20.95 67.00 9.09
N HIS A 316 -20.53 68.04 9.80
CA HIS A 316 -21.25 68.63 10.92
C HIS A 316 -21.85 69.98 10.53
N TYR A 317 -23.17 70.07 10.48
CA TYR A 317 -23.87 71.30 10.15
C TYR A 317 -24.26 72.05 11.42
N THR A 318 -23.87 73.32 11.56
CA THR A 318 -24.23 74.12 12.74
C THR A 318 -25.62 74.75 12.63
N ALA A 319 -26.21 74.76 11.43
CA ALA A 319 -27.54 75.27 11.16
C ALA A 319 -28.48 74.14 10.75
N ASP A 320 -29.75 74.27 11.12
CA ASP A 320 -30.82 73.40 10.60
C ASP A 320 -31.15 73.83 9.17
N TYR A 321 -30.60 73.09 8.19
CA TYR A 321 -30.83 73.30 6.77
C TYR A 321 -32.11 72.56 6.28
N GLY A 322 -32.88 71.92 7.17
CA GLY A 322 -34.06 71.14 6.78
C GLY A 322 -33.73 70.05 5.74
N THR A 323 -34.53 69.94 4.67
CA THR A 323 -34.34 68.93 3.62
C THR A 323 -33.38 69.35 2.50
N ASN A 324 -32.96 70.61 2.44
CA ASN A 324 -32.07 71.11 1.38
C ASN A 324 -31.03 72.09 1.93
N LEU A 325 -29.78 71.79 1.60
CA LEU A 325 -28.59 72.61 1.87
C LEU A 325 -28.65 74.04 1.30
N GLN A 326 -29.54 74.32 0.36
CA GLN A 326 -29.82 75.64 -0.23
C GLN A 326 -30.87 76.46 0.53
N SER A 327 -31.42 75.97 1.64
CA SER A 327 -32.51 76.64 2.35
C SER A 327 -32.05 77.82 3.20
N LYS A 328 -30.76 77.86 3.57
CA LYS A 328 -30.23 78.85 4.50
C LYS A 328 -28.73 79.03 4.33
N GLU A 329 -28.25 80.20 4.74
CA GLU A 329 -26.84 80.42 5.04
C GLU A 329 -26.47 79.79 6.38
N GLY A 330 -25.20 79.46 6.54
CA GLY A 330 -24.69 78.99 7.81
C GLY A 330 -23.27 78.49 7.71
N THR A 331 -22.83 77.85 8.77
CA THR A 331 -21.51 77.23 8.84
C THR A 331 -21.67 75.72 8.96
N TRP A 332 -20.69 75.00 8.47
CA TRP A 332 -20.59 73.57 8.64
C TRP A 332 -19.11 73.18 8.69
N SER A 333 -18.78 72.08 9.34
CA SER A 333 -17.43 71.57 9.37
C SER A 333 -17.35 70.18 8.75
N GLU A 334 -16.27 69.96 8.03
CA GLU A 334 -15.85 68.67 7.49
C GLU A 334 -14.76 68.12 8.40
N ARG A 335 -14.96 66.94 8.99
CA ARG A 335 -13.94 66.26 9.79
C ARG A 335 -13.46 65.02 9.07
N ASP A 336 -12.19 65.01 8.67
CA ASP A 336 -11.53 63.86 8.06
C ASP A 336 -10.74 63.08 9.12
N TRP A 337 -11.30 61.95 9.54
CA TRP A 337 -10.79 61.16 10.66
C TRP A 337 -9.75 60.12 10.24
N SER A 338 -8.79 59.86 11.13
CA SER A 338 -7.94 58.67 11.11
C SER A 338 -7.71 58.09 12.50
N GLY A 339 -7.42 56.80 12.54
CA GLY A 339 -7.01 56.13 13.77
C GLY A 339 -6.97 54.62 13.65
N VAL A 340 -7.23 53.95 14.75
CA VAL A 340 -7.09 52.51 14.87
C VAL A 340 -8.42 51.82 14.56
N LEU A 341 -8.36 50.83 13.68
CA LEU A 341 -9.44 49.87 13.49
C LEU A 341 -9.04 48.52 14.05
N PHE A 342 -9.89 47.97 14.91
CA PHE A 342 -9.87 46.57 15.29
C PHE A 342 -10.90 45.83 14.45
N SER A 343 -10.46 44.93 13.57
CA SER A 343 -11.30 44.10 12.70
C SER A 343 -11.34 42.68 13.25
N PHE A 344 -12.53 42.12 13.49
CA PHE A 344 -12.67 40.77 14.02
C PHE A 344 -12.70 39.75 12.88
N HIS A 345 -11.73 38.85 12.85
CA HIS A 345 -11.67 37.77 11.87
C HIS A 345 -11.73 36.45 12.62
N ALA A 346 -12.65 35.59 12.21
CA ALA A 346 -12.90 34.31 12.85
C ALA A 346 -12.48 33.19 11.92
N HIS A 347 -11.77 32.20 12.46
CA HIS A 347 -11.48 30.94 11.79
C HIS A 347 -11.32 29.83 12.83
N GLY A 348 -11.17 28.59 12.38
CA GLY A 348 -10.91 27.45 13.24
C GLY A 348 -11.79 26.26 12.87
N ASP A 349 -11.70 25.20 13.68
CA ASP A 349 -12.37 23.94 13.43
C ASP A 349 -13.18 23.54 14.67
N LEU A 350 -14.51 23.48 14.52
CA LEU A 350 -15.40 23.00 15.56
C LEU A 350 -15.97 21.63 15.22
N GLY A 351 -15.56 20.64 16.00
CA GLY A 351 -16.01 19.27 15.90
C GLY A 351 -17.26 19.00 16.74
N ALA A 352 -18.36 18.56 16.13
CA ALA A 352 -19.48 17.99 16.86
C ALA A 352 -19.54 16.47 16.65
N PHE A 353 -19.95 15.72 17.66
CA PHE A 353 -20.12 14.28 17.52
C PHE A 353 -21.12 13.95 16.41
N GLU A 354 -20.72 13.14 15.43
CA GLU A 354 -21.59 12.70 14.34
C GLU A 354 -21.52 11.17 14.15
N TYR A 355 -22.68 10.52 14.20
CA TYR A 355 -22.78 9.06 14.05
C TYR A 355 -22.26 8.57 12.69
N TYR A 356 -22.48 9.33 11.61
CA TYR A 356 -22.02 8.94 10.27
C TYR A 356 -20.50 8.98 10.16
N ALA A 357 -19.85 10.03 10.69
CA ALA A 357 -18.40 10.13 10.77
C ALA A 357 -17.79 8.95 11.55
N LEU A 358 -18.38 8.59 12.70
CA LEU A 358 -17.94 7.43 13.48
C LEU A 358 -18.06 6.11 12.69
N ILE A 359 -19.22 5.87 12.06
CA ILE A 359 -19.45 4.64 11.28
C ILE A 359 -18.50 4.56 10.08
N ALA A 360 -18.32 5.66 9.35
CA ALA A 360 -17.40 5.72 8.22
C ALA A 360 -15.96 5.41 8.65
N THR A 361 -15.53 5.98 9.78
CA THR A 361 -14.20 5.72 10.32
C THR A 361 -14.03 4.27 10.80
N LEU A 362 -15.04 3.69 11.44
CA LEU A 362 -15.03 2.27 11.82
C LEU A 362 -14.96 1.36 10.60
N VAL A 363 -15.71 1.64 9.54
CA VAL A 363 -15.65 0.88 8.27
C VAL A 363 -14.25 0.99 7.67
N ASN A 364 -13.66 2.18 7.61
CA ASN A 364 -12.29 2.38 7.14
C ASN A 364 -11.27 1.59 7.99
N ALA A 365 -11.44 1.55 9.32
CA ALA A 365 -10.62 0.75 10.21
C ALA A 365 -10.75 -0.76 9.92
N PHE A 366 -11.95 -1.27 9.67
CA PHE A 366 -12.15 -2.68 9.29
C PHE A 366 -11.49 -3.02 7.95
N VAL A 367 -11.55 -2.11 6.97
CA VAL A 367 -10.86 -2.28 5.68
C VAL A 367 -9.35 -2.30 5.89
N LEU A 368 -8.80 -1.43 6.74
CA LEU A 368 -7.38 -1.42 7.07
C LEU A 368 -6.93 -2.72 7.74
N ILE A 369 -7.76 -3.32 8.59
CA ILE A 369 -7.45 -4.63 9.20
C ILE A 369 -7.27 -5.72 8.13
N ALA A 370 -7.98 -5.64 7.00
CA ALA A 370 -7.79 -6.56 5.88
C ALA A 370 -6.40 -6.42 5.22
N LEU A 371 -5.71 -5.28 5.36
CA LEU A 371 -4.31 -5.16 4.91
C LEU A 371 -3.39 -6.16 5.63
N ALA A 372 -3.72 -6.52 6.88
CA ALA A 372 -2.96 -7.52 7.61
C ALA A 372 -2.99 -8.88 6.92
N THR A 373 -4.10 -9.29 6.29
CA THR A 373 -4.16 -10.55 5.53
C THR A 373 -3.24 -10.49 4.30
N VAL A 374 -3.23 -9.36 3.59
CA VAL A 374 -2.38 -9.18 2.40
C VAL A 374 -0.89 -9.29 2.75
N VAL A 375 -0.46 -8.65 3.84
CA VAL A 375 0.93 -8.69 4.30
C VAL A 375 1.31 -10.11 4.76
N THR A 376 0.43 -10.79 5.49
CA THR A 376 0.70 -12.16 5.94
C THR A 376 0.70 -13.16 4.80
N ASP A 377 -0.12 -12.92 3.77
CA ASP A 377 -0.16 -13.75 2.57
C ASP A 377 1.15 -13.62 1.79
N LEU A 378 1.65 -12.40 1.58
CA LEU A 378 2.93 -12.18 0.91
C LEU A 378 4.09 -12.85 1.66
N ILE A 379 4.13 -12.70 2.98
CA ILE A 379 5.17 -13.32 3.80
C ILE A 379 5.02 -14.84 3.79
N GLY A 380 3.78 -15.36 3.85
CA GLY A 380 3.51 -16.79 3.78
C GLY A 380 3.92 -17.40 2.46
N GLU A 381 3.64 -16.71 1.35
CA GLU A 381 4.04 -17.11 0.00
C GLU A 381 5.57 -17.21 -0.11
N ILE A 382 6.31 -16.26 0.44
CA ILE A 382 7.78 -16.26 0.38
C ILE A 382 8.41 -17.33 1.29
N THR A 383 7.76 -17.67 2.41
CA THR A 383 8.41 -18.43 3.49
C THR A 383 7.93 -19.88 3.62
N ASN A 384 6.78 -20.25 3.04
CA ASN A 384 6.17 -21.57 3.25
C ASN A 384 5.57 -22.15 1.96
N GLU A 385 6.24 -23.15 1.38
CA GLU A 385 5.79 -23.87 0.17
C GLU A 385 4.41 -24.55 0.36
N ARG A 386 4.11 -25.08 1.56
CA ARG A 386 2.79 -25.68 1.84
C ARG A 386 1.67 -24.65 1.83
N PHE A 387 1.97 -23.40 2.17
CA PHE A 387 0.99 -22.32 2.13
C PHE A 387 0.63 -21.95 0.68
N GLN A 388 1.60 -22.01 -0.24
CA GLN A 388 1.34 -21.81 -1.67
C GLN A 388 0.46 -22.92 -2.24
N ASP A 389 0.83 -24.18 -2.01
CA ASP A 389 0.06 -25.36 -2.47
C ASP A 389 -1.37 -25.39 -1.93
N ASP A 390 -1.56 -25.03 -0.66
CA ASP A 390 -2.90 -25.03 -0.06
C ASP A 390 -3.77 -23.85 -0.55
N LYS A 391 -3.16 -22.70 -0.90
CA LYS A 391 -3.87 -21.46 -1.28
C LYS A 391 -4.21 -21.38 -2.75
N TYR A 392 -3.31 -21.80 -3.63
CA TYR A 392 -3.50 -21.80 -5.06
C TYR A 392 -3.89 -23.21 -5.50
N GLU A 393 -5.16 -23.42 -5.84
CA GLU A 393 -5.54 -24.64 -6.56
C GLU A 393 -4.90 -24.57 -7.94
N ASP A 394 -4.15 -25.60 -8.31
CA ASP A 394 -3.53 -25.71 -9.62
C ASP A 394 -4.65 -25.90 -10.67
N ASP A 395 -5.13 -24.80 -11.24
CA ASP A 395 -6.32 -24.74 -12.09
C ASP A 395 -6.24 -25.68 -13.31
N GLY A 396 -5.03 -26.12 -13.68
CA GLY A 396 -4.79 -27.10 -14.75
C GLY A 396 -5.35 -28.50 -14.44
N GLU A 397 -5.19 -29.00 -13.22
CA GLU A 397 -5.73 -30.32 -12.84
C GLU A 397 -7.23 -30.27 -12.60
N ARG A 398 -7.73 -29.15 -12.07
CA ARG A 398 -9.16 -28.97 -11.80
C ARG A 398 -9.99 -28.80 -13.08
N THR A 399 -9.55 -27.98 -14.04
CA THR A 399 -10.24 -27.87 -15.34
C THR A 399 -10.22 -29.18 -16.11
N LEU A 400 -9.18 -30.00 -15.96
CA LEU A 400 -9.14 -31.35 -16.50
C LEU A 400 -10.21 -32.24 -15.85
N LEU A 401 -10.31 -32.22 -14.51
CA LEU A 401 -11.26 -33.04 -13.76
C LEU A 401 -12.72 -32.59 -13.91
N GLU A 402 -12.98 -31.28 -14.00
CA GLU A 402 -14.31 -30.73 -14.27
C GLU A 402 -14.74 -31.03 -15.72
N ASN A 403 -13.83 -30.93 -16.71
CA ASN A 403 -14.10 -31.39 -18.08
C ASN A 403 -14.36 -32.90 -18.14
N MET A 404 -13.66 -33.71 -17.33
CA MET A 404 -13.92 -35.14 -17.23
C MET A 404 -15.29 -35.44 -16.57
N ALA A 405 -15.69 -34.64 -15.57
CA ALA A 405 -16.97 -34.79 -14.87
C ALA A 405 -18.17 -34.32 -15.71
N GLU A 406 -18.10 -33.18 -16.40
CA GLU A 406 -19.17 -32.70 -17.30
C GLU A 406 -19.41 -33.66 -18.48
N ASN A 407 -18.36 -34.32 -18.96
CA ASN A 407 -18.47 -35.35 -19.99
C ASN A 407 -19.09 -36.65 -19.48
N TYR A 408 -19.05 -36.90 -18.16
CA TYR A 408 -19.71 -38.04 -17.53
C TYR A 408 -21.21 -37.83 -17.30
N GLU A 409 -21.66 -36.58 -17.11
CA GLU A 409 -23.05 -36.27 -16.75
C GLU A 409 -24.01 -36.08 -17.94
N LYS A 410 -23.49 -35.89 -19.17
CA LYS A 410 -24.33 -35.76 -20.38
C LYS A 410 -24.95 -37.11 -20.77
N LYS A 411 -26.29 -37.18 -20.67
CA LYS A 411 -27.14 -38.35 -20.97
C LYS A 411 -27.06 -38.90 -22.38
N GLU A 412 -26.36 -38.25 -23.31
CA GLU A 412 -26.16 -38.73 -24.68
C GLU A 412 -25.06 -39.81 -24.79
N HIS A 413 -24.30 -40.07 -23.72
CA HIS A 413 -23.28 -41.12 -23.71
C HIS A 413 -23.61 -42.22 -22.69
N LYS A 414 -24.51 -43.13 -23.06
CA LYS A 414 -24.66 -44.42 -22.37
C LYS A 414 -23.88 -45.50 -23.14
N GLY A 415 -22.72 -45.88 -22.62
CA GLY A 415 -21.98 -47.07 -23.07
C GLY A 415 -20.61 -46.80 -23.71
N VAL A 416 -19.68 -46.33 -22.88
CA VAL A 416 -18.19 -46.47 -23.00
C VAL A 416 -17.50 -45.65 -24.13
N PRO A 417 -16.16 -45.54 -24.09
CA PRO A 417 -15.32 -44.46 -23.56
C PRO A 417 -14.68 -43.60 -24.70
N PHE A 418 -13.87 -42.59 -24.35
CA PHE A 418 -12.81 -41.97 -25.18
C PHE A 418 -12.93 -42.11 -26.72
N ASN A 419 -13.21 -41.01 -27.44
CA ASN A 419 -13.07 -40.99 -28.89
C ASN A 419 -11.58 -40.88 -29.27
N PRO A 420 -10.92 -41.95 -29.79
CA PRO A 420 -9.46 -41.99 -29.98
C PRO A 420 -8.96 -41.04 -31.07
N HIS A 421 -9.85 -40.53 -31.93
CA HIS A 421 -9.50 -39.63 -33.04
C HIS A 421 -8.98 -38.25 -32.58
N PHE A 422 -9.09 -37.91 -31.30
CA PHE A 422 -8.57 -36.65 -30.74
C PHE A 422 -7.21 -36.79 -30.04
N LEU A 423 -6.69 -38.01 -29.88
CA LEU A 423 -5.31 -38.17 -29.43
C LEU A 423 -4.38 -37.86 -30.63
N ARG A 424 -3.36 -37.04 -30.40
CA ARG A 424 -2.27 -36.79 -31.35
C ARG A 424 -0.98 -37.22 -30.65
N LEU A 425 -0.09 -37.86 -31.40
CA LEU A 425 1.25 -38.14 -30.88
C LEU A 425 2.02 -36.83 -30.91
N VAL A 426 2.57 -36.44 -29.77
CA VAL A 426 3.47 -35.29 -29.65
C VAL A 426 4.87 -35.82 -29.94
N ASN A 427 5.62 -35.19 -30.84
CA ASN A 427 7.01 -35.55 -31.08
C ASN A 427 7.90 -35.04 -29.94
N ASP A 428 9.15 -35.53 -29.83
CA ASP A 428 10.08 -35.20 -28.74
C ASP A 428 10.41 -33.69 -28.59
N ASP A 429 9.99 -32.86 -29.55
CA ASP A 429 10.11 -31.39 -29.53
C ASP A 429 8.79 -30.68 -29.11
N ASP A 430 7.82 -31.41 -28.55
CA ASP A 430 6.53 -30.90 -28.03
C ASP A 430 5.57 -30.24 -29.05
N GLU A 431 5.72 -30.51 -30.35
CA GLU A 431 4.76 -30.09 -31.38
C GLU A 431 3.70 -31.18 -31.69
N PRO A 432 2.42 -30.79 -31.92
CA PRO A 432 1.34 -31.75 -32.15
C PRO A 432 1.49 -32.46 -33.51
N GLY A 433 1.95 -33.71 -33.46
CA GLY A 433 2.14 -34.59 -34.60
C GLY A 433 0.86 -35.24 -35.15
N MET A 434 1.03 -36.25 -36.01
CA MET A 434 -0.05 -36.81 -36.83
C MET A 434 -1.15 -37.51 -35.99
N SER A 435 -2.36 -37.61 -36.54
CA SER A 435 -3.46 -38.33 -35.89
C SER A 435 -3.21 -39.84 -35.86
N TYR A 436 -3.70 -40.53 -34.83
CA TYR A 436 -3.50 -41.97 -34.65
C TYR A 436 -3.94 -42.81 -35.84
N GLU A 437 -4.93 -42.38 -36.62
CA GLU A 437 -5.36 -43.11 -37.82
C GLU A 437 -4.30 -43.12 -38.90
N ASN A 438 -3.66 -41.97 -39.15
CA ASN A 438 -2.53 -41.91 -40.07
C ASN A 438 -1.29 -42.59 -39.50
N ALA A 439 -1.08 -42.54 -38.17
CA ALA A 439 -0.03 -43.31 -37.52
C ALA A 439 -0.27 -44.82 -37.59
N ILE A 440 -1.52 -45.27 -37.60
CA ILE A 440 -1.88 -46.68 -37.79
C ILE A 440 -1.64 -47.10 -39.24
N TYR A 441 -1.98 -46.28 -40.24
CA TYR A 441 -1.64 -46.57 -41.63
C TYR A 441 -0.13 -46.58 -41.87
N ASP A 442 0.60 -45.66 -41.25
CA ASP A 442 2.07 -45.61 -41.31
C ASP A 442 2.69 -46.77 -40.51
N LEU A 443 2.09 -47.20 -39.40
CA LEU A 443 2.45 -48.43 -38.69
C LEU A 443 2.10 -49.68 -39.49
N TYR A 444 1.05 -49.69 -40.32
CA TYR A 444 0.76 -50.82 -41.21
C TYR A 444 1.77 -50.90 -42.35
N ASP A 445 2.21 -49.77 -42.91
CA ASP A 445 3.28 -49.72 -43.90
C ASP A 445 4.65 -49.99 -43.27
N GLN A 446 4.91 -49.55 -42.04
CA GLN A 446 6.10 -49.92 -41.28
C GLN A 446 6.05 -51.37 -40.80
N VAL A 447 4.89 -51.96 -40.49
CA VAL A 447 4.74 -53.39 -40.19
C VAL A 447 4.94 -54.21 -41.45
N ARG A 448 4.59 -53.69 -42.63
CA ARG A 448 4.88 -54.31 -43.92
C ARG A 448 6.37 -54.20 -44.27
N ASP A 449 7.01 -53.06 -44.05
CA ASP A 449 8.47 -52.89 -44.22
C ASP A 449 9.25 -53.67 -43.15
N VAL A 450 8.71 -53.81 -41.94
CA VAL A 450 9.21 -54.70 -40.88
C VAL A 450 8.96 -56.16 -41.22
N ARG A 451 7.89 -56.52 -41.95
CA ARG A 451 7.66 -57.89 -42.47
C ARG A 451 8.61 -58.24 -43.61
N ASP A 452 8.98 -57.25 -44.43
CA ASP A 452 9.98 -57.39 -45.49
C ASP A 452 11.43 -57.33 -44.93
N ARG A 453 11.67 -56.60 -43.82
CA ARG A 453 12.93 -56.63 -43.04
C ARG A 453 13.03 -57.81 -42.06
N LEU A 454 11.92 -58.42 -41.65
CA LEU A 454 11.85 -59.69 -40.91
C LEU A 454 12.23 -60.90 -41.78
N ASN A 455 12.35 -60.72 -43.10
CA ASN A 455 13.03 -61.67 -44.00
C ASN A 455 14.55 -61.43 -44.08
N MET A 456 15.10 -60.50 -43.30
CA MET A 456 16.55 -60.37 -43.05
C MET A 456 16.83 -60.29 -41.55
N ILE A 457 16.56 -61.39 -40.86
CA ILE A 457 17.03 -61.67 -39.50
C ILE A 457 18.50 -62.12 -39.59
N PRO A 458 19.45 -61.55 -38.82
CA PRO A 458 20.74 -62.20 -38.59
C PRO A 458 20.45 -63.55 -37.90
N GLN A 459 20.84 -64.64 -38.56
CA GLN A 459 20.43 -66.04 -38.33
C GLN A 459 20.61 -66.62 -36.90
N ASP A 460 21.00 -65.83 -35.91
CA ASP A 460 21.41 -66.30 -34.58
C ASP A 460 20.35 -66.18 -33.46
N GLU A 461 19.24 -65.44 -33.62
CA GLU A 461 18.18 -65.34 -32.58
C GLU A 461 16.93 -66.22 -32.80
N ALA A 462 16.71 -66.77 -34.00
CA ALA A 462 15.51 -67.56 -34.30
C ALA A 462 15.48 -68.93 -33.59
N GLU A 463 16.64 -69.54 -33.32
CA GLU A 463 16.73 -70.87 -32.70
C GLU A 463 16.28 -70.91 -31.23
N PHE A 464 16.27 -69.76 -30.54
CA PHE A 464 15.88 -69.68 -29.12
C PHE A 464 14.37 -69.51 -28.89
N VAL A 465 13.60 -69.23 -29.94
CA VAL A 465 12.14 -69.00 -29.85
C VAL A 465 11.36 -70.30 -30.05
N GLU A 466 11.90 -71.28 -30.80
CA GLU A 466 11.21 -72.56 -31.09
C GLU A 466 11.58 -73.71 -30.15
N GLY A 467 12.63 -73.58 -29.32
CA GLY A 467 13.21 -74.70 -28.56
C GLY A 467 12.77 -74.89 -27.10
N SER A 468 11.82 -74.13 -26.55
CA SER A 468 11.50 -74.18 -25.11
C SER A 468 10.43 -75.22 -24.73
N GLY A 469 10.66 -76.48 -25.07
CA GLY A 469 9.89 -77.63 -24.57
C GLY A 469 10.83 -78.67 -23.96
N PRO A 470 10.60 -79.20 -22.75
CA PRO A 470 11.56 -80.06 -22.05
C PRO A 470 11.75 -81.48 -22.65
N ASN A 471 11.27 -81.79 -23.86
CA ASN A 471 11.23 -83.18 -24.38
C ASN A 471 11.51 -83.34 -25.89
N HIS A 472 12.30 -82.47 -26.53
CA HIS A 472 12.70 -82.71 -27.92
C HIS A 472 14.14 -82.31 -28.20
N VAL A 473 15.03 -83.30 -28.18
CA VAL A 473 16.30 -83.20 -28.93
C VAL A 473 16.65 -84.61 -29.44
N GLU A 474 16.49 -84.82 -30.74
CA GLU A 474 17.09 -85.93 -31.48
C GLU A 474 18.62 -85.79 -31.47
N GLY A 475 19.32 -86.91 -31.46
CA GLY A 475 20.72 -87.01 -31.01
C GLY A 475 21.78 -86.25 -31.81
N GLY A 476 22.95 -86.09 -31.16
CA GLY A 476 24.21 -85.70 -31.80
C GLY A 476 24.80 -84.34 -31.38
N HIS A 477 24.25 -83.66 -30.38
CA HIS A 477 24.75 -82.34 -29.98
C HIS A 477 25.86 -82.41 -28.92
N LYS A 478 26.85 -81.51 -29.07
CA LYS A 478 27.99 -81.36 -28.17
C LYS A 478 27.53 -81.00 -26.76
N VAL A 479 28.01 -81.74 -25.75
CA VAL A 479 27.72 -81.43 -24.35
C VAL A 479 28.69 -80.34 -23.89
N LEU A 480 28.17 -79.17 -23.54
CA LEU A 480 28.95 -78.05 -23.03
C LEU A 480 29.06 -78.13 -21.50
N HIS A 481 30.19 -77.67 -20.97
CA HIS A 481 30.40 -77.53 -19.53
C HIS A 481 31.11 -76.21 -19.23
N LEU A 482 30.84 -75.67 -18.05
CA LEU A 482 31.55 -74.53 -17.51
C LEU A 482 32.73 -75.03 -16.71
N VAL A 483 33.94 -74.66 -17.13
CA VAL A 483 35.19 -74.99 -16.44
C VAL A 483 35.70 -73.77 -15.71
N GLU A 484 35.92 -73.90 -14.40
CA GLU A 484 36.52 -72.84 -13.60
C GLU A 484 37.95 -72.54 -14.08
N GLN A 485 38.20 -71.27 -14.39
CA GLN A 485 39.54 -70.76 -14.72
C GLN A 485 40.23 -70.33 -13.42
N MET A 486 41.16 -71.15 -12.94
CA MET A 486 42.01 -70.81 -11.80
C MET A 486 43.19 -69.96 -12.27
N THR A 487 43.55 -68.95 -11.48
CA THR A 487 44.76 -68.15 -11.74
C THR A 487 46.03 -68.97 -11.48
N GLU A 488 47.12 -68.68 -12.21
CA GLU A 488 48.40 -69.39 -12.05
C GLU A 488 48.89 -69.41 -10.60
N GLN A 489 48.66 -68.33 -9.85
CA GLN A 489 48.99 -68.23 -8.42
C GLN A 489 48.22 -69.24 -7.55
N GLN A 490 46.94 -69.50 -7.85
CA GLN A 490 46.14 -70.49 -7.12
C GLN A 490 46.59 -71.93 -7.42
N VAL A 491 47.03 -72.18 -8.65
CA VAL A 491 47.57 -73.49 -9.06
C VAL A 491 48.89 -73.76 -8.35
N ILE A 492 49.78 -72.77 -8.28
CA ILE A 492 51.08 -72.88 -7.58
C ILE A 492 50.87 -73.10 -6.08
N SER A 493 50.00 -72.30 -5.43
CA SER A 493 49.74 -72.47 -3.99
C SER A 493 49.14 -73.84 -3.65
N HIS A 494 48.24 -74.35 -4.49
CA HIS A 494 47.65 -75.68 -4.29
C HIS A 494 48.68 -76.80 -4.51
N MET A 495 49.59 -76.66 -5.48
CA MET A 495 50.67 -77.62 -5.69
C MET A 495 51.65 -77.66 -4.52
N GLU A 496 51.92 -76.52 -3.88
CA GLU A 496 52.76 -76.42 -2.69
C GLU A 496 52.11 -77.08 -1.45
N GLU A 497 50.80 -76.93 -1.27
CA GLU A 497 50.06 -77.52 -0.14
C GLU A 497 49.73 -79.01 -0.31
N HIS A 498 49.58 -79.50 -1.55
CA HIS A 498 49.14 -80.86 -1.86
C HIS A 498 50.19 -81.70 -2.62
N ASP A 499 51.46 -81.55 -2.23
CA ASP A 499 52.56 -82.45 -2.59
C ASP A 499 52.71 -82.64 -4.11
N GLY A 500 52.66 -81.52 -4.84
CA GLY A 500 52.82 -81.46 -6.30
C GLY A 500 51.58 -81.84 -7.11
N LYS A 501 50.44 -82.13 -6.48
CA LYS A 501 49.19 -82.43 -7.21
C LYS A 501 48.53 -81.15 -7.73
N LYS A 502 48.23 -81.14 -9.04
CA LYS A 502 47.48 -80.06 -9.67
C LYS A 502 46.06 -80.01 -9.08
N PRO A 503 45.50 -78.82 -8.80
CA PRO A 503 44.09 -78.71 -8.45
C PRO A 503 43.21 -79.13 -9.63
N GLU A 504 42.14 -79.86 -9.35
CA GLU A 504 41.11 -80.18 -10.35
C GLU A 504 40.13 -79.00 -10.44
N PRO A 505 39.92 -78.39 -11.62
CA PRO A 505 38.99 -77.29 -11.80
C PRO A 505 37.55 -77.74 -11.57
N PHE A 506 36.74 -76.88 -10.95
CA PHE A 506 35.34 -77.19 -10.77
C PHE A 506 34.62 -77.13 -12.13
N THR A 507 33.90 -78.20 -12.47
CA THR A 507 33.15 -78.31 -13.72
C THR A 507 31.64 -78.36 -13.45
N VAL A 508 30.86 -77.50 -14.11
CA VAL A 508 29.39 -77.55 -14.10
C VAL A 508 28.92 -78.00 -15.48
N ASP A 509 28.26 -79.15 -15.56
CA ASP A 509 27.66 -79.65 -16.80
C ASP A 509 26.45 -78.78 -17.18
N LEU A 510 26.39 -78.32 -18.43
CA LEU A 510 25.26 -77.55 -18.97
C LEU A 510 24.28 -78.48 -19.69
N HIS A 511 23.00 -78.37 -19.37
CA HIS A 511 21.91 -79.14 -19.96
C HIS A 511 20.99 -78.24 -20.78
N GLN A 512 20.39 -78.80 -21.83
CA GLN A 512 19.43 -78.10 -22.67
C GLN A 512 18.28 -77.51 -21.82
N GLY A 513 17.85 -76.29 -22.17
CA GLY A 513 16.85 -75.53 -21.40
C GLY A 513 17.46 -74.51 -20.43
N ALA A 514 16.59 -73.91 -19.61
CA ALA A 514 16.96 -72.81 -18.71
C ALA A 514 17.49 -73.31 -17.37
N GLN A 515 18.67 -72.83 -16.98
CA GLN A 515 19.34 -73.14 -15.72
C GLN A 515 19.64 -71.85 -14.95
N MET A 516 19.40 -71.88 -13.64
CA MET A 516 19.72 -70.77 -12.74
C MET A 516 21.12 -70.94 -12.16
N MET A 517 21.97 -69.93 -12.35
CA MET A 517 23.31 -69.88 -11.77
C MET A 517 23.34 -68.85 -10.64
N GLY A 518 23.97 -69.23 -9.52
CA GLY A 518 24.04 -68.38 -8.33
C GLY A 518 24.86 -69.01 -7.22
N ARG A 519 24.76 -68.43 -6.02
CA ARG A 519 25.50 -68.87 -4.82
C ARG A 519 25.29 -70.36 -4.53
N GLY A 520 26.39 -71.10 -4.38
CA GLY A 520 26.39 -72.55 -4.12
C GLY A 520 26.54 -73.43 -5.35
N VAL A 521 26.52 -72.85 -6.56
CA VAL A 521 26.79 -73.54 -7.83
C VAL A 521 28.20 -73.18 -8.30
N GLY A 522 28.98 -74.16 -8.78
CA GLY A 522 30.29 -73.88 -9.37
C GLY A 522 31.43 -73.60 -8.38
N GLY A 523 31.35 -74.03 -7.11
CA GLY A 523 32.39 -73.72 -6.11
C GLY A 523 32.32 -72.28 -5.55
N VAL A 524 31.34 -71.47 -5.96
CA VAL A 524 31.20 -70.07 -5.53
C VAL A 524 30.32 -69.96 -4.27
N TRP A 525 30.97 -69.85 -3.10
CA TRP A 525 30.29 -69.86 -1.79
C TRP A 525 30.03 -68.47 -1.17
N SER A 526 30.62 -67.42 -1.73
CA SER A 526 30.56 -66.07 -1.17
C SER A 526 29.12 -65.53 -1.06
N LYS A 527 28.79 -64.94 0.10
CA LYS A 527 27.50 -64.27 0.32
C LYS A 527 27.24 -63.13 -0.65
N ALA A 528 28.30 -62.48 -1.15
CA ALA A 528 28.21 -61.36 -2.09
C ALA A 528 27.55 -61.75 -3.43
N VAL A 529 27.65 -63.02 -3.83
CA VAL A 529 27.13 -63.55 -5.11
C VAL A 529 25.62 -63.82 -5.05
N SER A 530 25.00 -63.81 -3.87
CA SER A 530 23.54 -63.96 -3.73
C SER A 530 22.72 -62.90 -4.49
N ARG A 531 23.32 -61.73 -4.76
CA ARG A 531 22.68 -60.64 -5.51
C ARG A 531 22.98 -60.65 -7.01
N GLN A 532 23.73 -61.64 -7.51
CA GLN A 532 24.21 -61.73 -8.90
C GLN A 532 23.79 -63.04 -9.57
N GLN A 533 22.51 -63.38 -9.43
CA GLN A 533 21.95 -64.54 -10.10
C GLN A 533 21.69 -64.24 -11.57
N PHE A 534 21.93 -65.21 -12.44
CA PHE A 534 21.59 -65.14 -13.86
C PHE A 534 21.07 -66.49 -14.35
N THR A 535 20.32 -66.47 -15.43
CA THR A 535 19.82 -67.67 -16.09
C THR A 535 20.62 -67.93 -17.36
N LEU A 536 21.07 -69.16 -17.56
CA LEU A 536 21.63 -69.67 -18.81
C LEU A 536 20.59 -70.56 -19.49
N THR A 537 20.19 -70.22 -20.71
CA THR A 537 19.34 -71.07 -21.54
C THR A 537 20.17 -71.65 -22.67
N ILE A 538 20.36 -72.97 -22.68
CA ILE A 538 21.08 -73.66 -23.74
C ILE A 538 20.08 -74.21 -24.75
N VAL A 539 20.31 -73.89 -26.04
CA VAL A 539 19.60 -74.51 -27.16
C VAL A 539 20.66 -74.93 -28.18
N LYS A 540 20.78 -76.24 -28.41
CA LYS A 540 21.85 -76.86 -29.22
C LYS A 540 23.24 -76.46 -28.68
N GLU A 541 24.01 -75.68 -29.44
CA GLU A 541 25.39 -75.25 -29.14
C GLU A 541 25.48 -73.77 -28.73
N LYS A 542 24.35 -73.05 -28.69
CA LYS A 542 24.30 -71.62 -28.33
C LYS A 542 23.77 -71.45 -26.92
N ILE A 543 24.36 -70.50 -26.18
CA ILE A 543 24.01 -70.23 -24.79
C ILE A 543 23.45 -68.82 -24.66
N ARG A 544 22.23 -68.66 -24.13
CA ARG A 544 21.67 -67.35 -23.82
C ARG A 544 21.82 -67.05 -22.33
N MET A 545 22.60 -66.04 -21.98
CA MET A 545 22.72 -65.54 -20.60
C MET A 545 21.77 -64.37 -20.39
N LYS A 546 20.97 -64.39 -19.32
CA LYS A 546 20.11 -63.26 -18.90
C LYS A 546 20.34 -62.94 -17.43
N ALA A 547 20.68 -61.68 -17.15
CA ALA A 547 20.89 -61.22 -15.78
C ALA A 547 19.55 -60.95 -15.09
N LEU A 548 19.36 -61.48 -13.87
CA LEU A 548 18.19 -61.15 -13.04
C LEU A 548 18.36 -59.83 -12.30
N ARG A 549 19.61 -59.43 -12.03
CA ARG A 549 19.99 -58.19 -11.36
C ARG A 549 21.33 -57.70 -11.89
N ASP A 550 21.60 -56.41 -11.73
CA ASP A 550 22.87 -55.80 -12.13
C ASP A 550 24.04 -56.39 -11.33
N GLY A 551 25.10 -56.81 -12.03
CA GLY A 551 26.29 -57.37 -11.38
C GLY A 551 27.07 -58.41 -12.20
N PRO A 552 26.43 -59.46 -12.75
CA PRO A 552 27.14 -60.45 -13.55
C PRO A 552 27.50 -59.88 -14.93
N GLY A 553 28.51 -60.45 -15.57
CA GLY A 553 28.92 -60.07 -16.92
C GLY A 553 29.58 -61.22 -17.65
N TYR A 554 30.05 -60.95 -18.86
CA TYR A 554 30.66 -61.93 -19.74
C TYR A 554 31.92 -61.36 -20.39
N MET A 555 32.77 -62.24 -20.91
CA MET A 555 33.92 -61.90 -21.76
C MET A 555 33.82 -62.74 -23.02
N ILE A 556 33.88 -62.08 -24.17
CA ILE A 556 33.94 -62.77 -25.47
C ILE A 556 35.40 -63.15 -25.72
N ASP A 557 35.67 -64.39 -26.15
CA ASP A 557 37.04 -64.92 -26.29
C ASP A 557 37.92 -64.05 -27.20
N ASP A 558 37.34 -63.48 -28.26
CA ASP A 558 38.02 -62.58 -29.21
C ASP A 558 38.37 -61.21 -28.62
N SER A 559 37.60 -60.71 -27.63
CA SER A 559 37.76 -59.34 -27.10
C SER A 559 38.52 -59.30 -25.78
N GLY A 560 38.48 -60.38 -24.99
CA GLY A 560 39.12 -60.49 -23.67
C GLY A 560 38.66 -59.42 -22.65
N ARG A 561 37.66 -58.61 -23.00
CA ARG A 561 37.18 -57.49 -22.19
C ARG A 561 35.91 -57.90 -21.46
N TYR A 562 35.89 -57.61 -20.16
CA TYR A 562 34.69 -57.78 -19.34
C TYR A 562 33.65 -56.72 -19.67
N ASP A 563 32.46 -57.19 -20.06
CA ASP A 563 31.29 -56.36 -20.25
C ASP A 563 30.20 -56.71 -19.21
N PRO A 564 29.73 -55.72 -18.42
CA PRO A 564 28.65 -55.94 -17.46
C PRO A 564 27.32 -56.17 -18.19
N LEU A 565 26.54 -57.15 -17.75
CA LEU A 565 25.20 -57.40 -18.29
C LEU A 565 24.15 -56.71 -17.40
N PRO A 566 23.44 -55.68 -17.90
CA PRO A 566 22.39 -55.00 -17.13
C PRO A 566 21.20 -55.92 -16.87
N ALA A 567 20.49 -55.68 -15.76
CA ALA A 567 19.29 -56.42 -15.40
C ALA A 567 18.30 -56.47 -16.58
N SER A 568 17.67 -57.63 -16.78
CA SER A 568 16.66 -57.88 -17.82
C SER A 568 17.18 -57.98 -19.25
N LYS A 569 18.44 -57.60 -19.54
CA LYS A 569 19.08 -57.82 -20.85
C LYS A 569 19.62 -59.25 -20.95
N ALA A 570 19.67 -59.75 -22.19
CA ALA A 570 20.22 -61.05 -22.51
C ALA A 570 21.30 -60.93 -23.57
N VAL A 571 22.26 -61.85 -23.55
CA VAL A 571 23.32 -61.99 -24.55
C VAL A 571 23.43 -63.45 -24.98
N VAL A 572 23.83 -63.69 -26.22
CA VAL A 572 24.13 -65.03 -26.73
C VAL A 572 25.65 -65.23 -26.73
N LEU A 573 26.10 -66.31 -26.11
CA LEU A 573 27.49 -66.73 -25.93
C LEU A 573 27.75 -68.01 -26.72
N LYS A 574 29.01 -68.20 -27.13
CA LYS A 574 29.51 -69.37 -27.88
C LYS A 574 30.57 -70.13 -27.06
N GLU A 575 30.98 -71.28 -27.56
CA GLU A 575 32.13 -72.02 -27.01
C GLU A 575 33.38 -71.12 -27.02
N GLY A 576 34.15 -71.12 -25.93
CA GLY A 576 35.30 -70.24 -25.73
C GLY A 576 34.99 -69.00 -24.90
N ASP A 577 33.75 -68.50 -24.92
CA ASP A 577 33.35 -67.33 -24.13
C ASP A 577 33.35 -67.64 -22.61
N GLN A 578 33.48 -66.58 -21.81
CA GLN A 578 33.61 -66.70 -20.36
C GLN A 578 32.47 -65.98 -19.63
N VAL A 579 31.99 -66.62 -18.57
CA VAL A 579 30.97 -66.09 -17.68
C VAL A 579 31.61 -65.66 -16.36
N VAL A 580 31.29 -64.45 -15.90
CA VAL A 580 32.02 -63.78 -14.81
C VAL A 580 31.08 -63.30 -13.70
N PHE A 581 31.38 -63.71 -12.47
CA PHE A 581 30.79 -63.15 -11.25
C PHE A 581 31.68 -62.03 -10.69
N ARG A 582 31.11 -60.85 -10.40
CA ARG A 582 31.86 -59.65 -9.96
C ARG A 582 31.67 -59.37 -8.47
N LEU A 583 32.65 -58.79 -7.77
CA LEU A 583 32.38 -58.15 -6.46
C LEU A 583 31.91 -56.70 -6.61
N ARG A 584 30.98 -56.26 -5.75
CA ARG A 584 30.65 -54.83 -5.63
C ARG A 584 31.51 -54.17 -4.53
N GLU A 585 32.15 -53.07 -4.93
CA GLU A 585 32.80 -52.00 -4.17
C GLU A 585 34.05 -52.35 -3.32
N GLY A 586 35.23 -51.92 -3.82
CA GLY A 586 36.39 -51.67 -2.96
C GLY A 586 37.80 -51.87 -3.55
N LYS A 587 37.98 -52.71 -4.59
CA LYS A 587 39.29 -52.90 -5.25
C LYS A 587 39.13 -53.20 -6.75
N LEU A 588 39.93 -52.55 -7.60
CA LEU A 588 40.15 -52.97 -8.99
C LEU A 588 40.87 -54.34 -8.98
N GLY A 589 40.32 -55.32 -9.70
CA GLY A 589 41.04 -56.56 -10.05
C GLY A 589 40.70 -57.85 -9.28
N GLY A 590 39.53 -57.99 -8.64
CA GLY A 590 39.12 -59.24 -7.99
C GLY A 590 37.90 -59.90 -8.64
N HIS A 591 38.10 -60.87 -9.52
CA HIS A 591 37.04 -61.78 -9.98
C HIS A 591 36.96 -62.96 -8.99
N LEU A 592 35.76 -63.29 -8.49
CA LEU A 592 35.57 -64.39 -7.54
C LEU A 592 35.23 -65.72 -8.20
N GLY A 593 34.99 -65.73 -9.51
CA GLY A 593 34.73 -66.93 -10.29
C GLY A 593 34.59 -66.57 -11.76
N VAL A 594 35.51 -67.09 -12.58
CA VAL A 594 35.49 -66.99 -14.05
C VAL A 594 35.33 -68.40 -14.58
N PHE A 595 34.31 -68.62 -15.40
CA PHE A 595 34.03 -69.93 -15.98
C PHE A 595 34.13 -69.83 -17.50
N LYS A 596 34.97 -70.67 -18.11
CA LYS A 596 35.06 -70.80 -19.56
C LYS A 596 34.07 -71.86 -20.05
N ILE A 597 33.38 -71.57 -21.15
CA ILE A 597 32.51 -72.54 -21.82
C ILE A 597 33.37 -73.44 -22.69
N GLU A 598 33.42 -74.74 -22.37
CA GLU A 598 34.18 -75.74 -23.11
C GLU A 598 33.32 -76.94 -23.53
N GLU A 599 33.63 -77.53 -24.68
CA GLU A 599 33.06 -78.81 -25.09
C GLU A 599 33.62 -79.97 -24.23
N LYS A 600 32.73 -80.80 -23.69
CA LYS A 600 33.09 -82.02 -22.97
C LYS A 600 33.66 -83.02 -23.98
N ARG A 601 34.98 -83.01 -24.16
CA ARG A 601 35.66 -83.99 -25.01
C ARG A 601 35.38 -85.39 -24.45
N HIS A 602 34.68 -86.20 -25.24
CA HIS A 602 34.68 -87.64 -25.03
C HIS A 602 36.12 -88.11 -25.20
N VAL A 603 36.76 -88.49 -24.10
CA VAL A 603 37.94 -89.35 -24.19
C VAL A 603 37.40 -90.66 -24.74
N GLU A 604 37.53 -90.87 -26.05
CA GLU A 604 37.46 -92.22 -26.60
C GLU A 604 38.50 -93.03 -25.83
N LYS A 605 38.03 -93.89 -24.92
CA LYS A 605 38.85 -94.98 -24.44
C LYS A 605 39.22 -95.78 -25.67
N SER A 606 40.42 -95.53 -26.19
CA SER A 606 41.06 -96.43 -27.14
C SER A 606 41.03 -97.82 -26.52
N TRP A 607 40.39 -98.75 -27.21
CA TRP A 607 40.30 -100.17 -26.83
C TRP A 607 41.70 -100.82 -26.61
N LEU A 608 42.78 -100.15 -27.02
CA LEU A 608 44.16 -100.55 -26.74
C LEU A 608 44.62 -100.28 -25.28
N ALA A 609 43.91 -99.44 -24.51
CA ALA A 609 44.19 -99.20 -23.10
C ALA A 609 43.49 -100.20 -22.15
N GLU A 610 42.50 -100.96 -22.62
CA GLU A 610 41.84 -102.02 -21.83
C GLU A 610 42.52 -103.40 -21.94
N ILE A 611 43.55 -103.54 -22.80
CA ILE A 611 44.35 -104.79 -22.92
C ILE A 611 45.61 -104.77 -22.02
N PHE A 612 46.09 -103.61 -21.59
CA PHE A 612 47.26 -103.49 -20.70
C PHE A 612 46.92 -102.67 -19.46
N ASN A 613 46.23 -103.29 -18.50
CA ASN A 613 46.57 -103.22 -17.08
C ASN A 613 45.54 -104.02 -16.27
N TRP A 614 45.73 -105.34 -16.28
CA TRP A 614 45.44 -106.18 -15.13
C TRP A 614 46.61 -106.05 -14.14
N SER A 615 46.36 -105.46 -12.98
CA SER A 615 46.95 -105.84 -11.68
C SER A 615 46.34 -104.98 -10.57
#